data_AF-A0A9D1YAG0-F1
#
_entry.id   AF-A0A9D1YAG0-F1
#
_cell.length_a   1.000
_cell.length_b   1.000
_cell.length_c   1.000
_cell.angle_alpha   90.00
_cell.angle_beta   90.00
_cell.angle_gamma   90.00
#
_symmetry.space_group_name_H-M   'P 1'
#
loop_
_entity.id
_entity.type
_entity.pdbx_description
1 polymer ?
#
loop_
_entity_poly.entity_id
_entity_poly.type
_entity_poly.pdbx_seq_one_letter_code
_entity_poly.pdbx_strand_id
1 'polypeptide(L)'
;MSLEISEQVRALARKAQDGLREQFARIDEIAESNSLKVLAAFQKHRVAESYFAGTTGYGYDDLGRDKLEEIYAEIFRTEDALVRIGFVNGTHAIACALFGALKPGDILVSAVGAPYDTLLGVVGVVDKGPGSLMSYGVEYRQVELKDNAPDREGLAQSVEDPRVKVVLIQRSKGYSTRSSLSVAEIGELCQIVKAHNPNAAILVDNCYGEFVEEQEPTEVGADLVVGSLIKNPGGGLAPTGGYLAGRRDLIEGAAARLTVPGIGRECGSTLGNNRALYQGLFLAPHTVAQAVKTAVFAARIMEELGYQTEPTSQQVRHDIIQMIHFGAPEPLKKFCKGIQFGAPVDSYVTPEPWDMPGYDCPVIMAAGAFIQGASIELSCDAPMREPFTAYLQGGLTYESGKAGVMLAVEELLCQA
;
A
#
# COMPACT_ATOMS: atom_id res chain seq x y z
N MET A 1 -17.44 -14.39 26.32
CA MET A 1 -18.61 -14.47 25.43
C MET A 1 -18.13 -14.98 24.09
N SER A 2 -18.86 -15.89 23.46
CA SER A 2 -18.56 -16.36 22.09
C SER A 2 -19.03 -15.31 21.06
N LEU A 3 -18.36 -15.22 19.92
CA LEU A 3 -18.83 -14.41 18.78
C LEU A 3 -20.19 -14.94 18.30
N GLU A 4 -21.22 -14.11 18.41
CA GLU A 4 -22.57 -14.43 17.96
C GLU A 4 -22.69 -14.16 16.46
N ILE A 5 -22.71 -15.22 15.66
CA ILE A 5 -22.90 -15.16 14.21
C ILE A 5 -23.96 -16.20 13.86
N SER A 6 -25.00 -15.78 13.16
CA SER A 6 -26.16 -16.61 12.83
C SER A 6 -25.79 -17.78 11.93
N GLU A 7 -26.60 -18.85 11.97
CA GLU A 7 -26.38 -20.00 11.10
C GLU A 7 -26.57 -19.65 9.61
N GLN A 8 -27.42 -18.64 9.32
CA GLN A 8 -27.57 -18.10 7.96
C GLN A 8 -26.25 -17.54 7.43
N VAL A 9 -25.58 -16.68 8.20
CA VAL A 9 -24.28 -16.11 7.82
C VAL A 9 -23.19 -17.18 7.77
N ARG A 10 -23.18 -18.14 8.69
CA ARG A 10 -22.25 -19.28 8.66
C ARG A 10 -22.43 -20.12 7.41
N ALA A 11 -23.66 -20.39 6.99
CA ALA A 11 -23.96 -21.13 5.77
C ALA A 11 -23.49 -20.38 4.52
N LEU A 12 -23.76 -19.07 4.45
CA LEU A 12 -23.31 -18.21 3.35
C LEU A 12 -21.77 -18.18 3.26
N ALA A 13 -21.10 -18.03 4.40
CA ALA A 13 -19.64 -18.04 4.49
C ALA A 13 -19.02 -19.38 4.04
N ARG A 14 -19.64 -20.52 4.39
CA ARG A 14 -19.19 -21.84 3.91
C ARG A 14 -19.33 -21.95 2.39
N LYS A 15 -20.49 -21.58 1.84
CA LYS A 15 -20.73 -21.58 0.38
C LYS A 15 -19.73 -20.68 -0.35
N ALA A 16 -19.50 -19.47 0.15
CA ALA A 16 -18.54 -18.53 -0.43
C ALA A 16 -17.13 -19.11 -0.44
N GLN A 17 -16.64 -19.62 0.70
CA GLN A 17 -15.28 -20.17 0.80
C GLN A 17 -15.09 -21.42 -0.08
N ASP A 18 -16.09 -22.29 -0.18
CA ASP A 18 -16.01 -23.47 -1.04
C ASP A 18 -15.80 -23.12 -2.52
N GLY A 19 -16.35 -21.97 -2.97
CA GLY A 19 -16.13 -21.45 -4.33
C GLY A 19 -14.75 -20.84 -4.58
N LEU A 20 -13.93 -20.64 -3.54
CA LEU A 20 -12.66 -19.90 -3.62
C LEU A 20 -11.41 -20.78 -3.56
N ARG A 21 -11.56 -22.11 -3.67
CA ARG A 21 -10.44 -23.06 -3.53
C ARG A 21 -9.29 -22.78 -4.49
N GLU A 22 -9.59 -22.51 -5.76
CA GLU A 22 -8.57 -22.22 -6.78
C GLU A 22 -7.87 -20.89 -6.53
N GLN A 23 -8.62 -19.85 -6.15
CA GLN A 23 -8.05 -18.54 -5.78
C GLN A 23 -7.12 -18.67 -4.57
N PHE A 24 -7.55 -19.40 -3.54
CA PHE A 24 -6.75 -19.60 -2.33
C PHE A 24 -5.47 -20.40 -2.60
N ALA A 25 -5.55 -21.43 -3.45
CA ALA A 25 -4.37 -22.19 -3.87
C ALA A 25 -3.34 -21.29 -4.58
N ARG A 26 -3.79 -20.46 -5.54
CA ARG A 26 -2.89 -19.51 -6.21
C ARG A 26 -2.27 -18.50 -5.24
N ILE A 27 -3.05 -17.97 -4.31
CA ILE A 27 -2.54 -17.04 -3.28
C ILE A 27 -1.48 -17.73 -2.42
N ASP A 28 -1.69 -18.99 -2.04
CA ASP A 28 -0.73 -19.77 -1.25
C ASP A 28 0.57 -20.06 -2.01
N GLU A 29 0.50 -20.37 -3.31
CA GLU A 29 1.68 -20.56 -4.16
C GLU A 29 2.55 -19.29 -4.22
N ILE A 30 1.93 -18.12 -4.42
CA ILE A 30 2.63 -16.83 -4.41
C ILE A 30 3.24 -16.56 -3.04
N ALA A 31 2.50 -16.83 -1.96
CA ALA A 31 2.98 -16.65 -0.59
C ALA A 31 4.20 -17.53 -0.29
N GLU A 32 4.20 -18.78 -0.75
CA GLU A 32 5.32 -19.71 -0.63
C GLU A 32 6.55 -19.20 -1.39
N SER A 33 6.38 -18.84 -2.66
CA SER A 33 7.45 -18.28 -3.50
C SER A 33 8.09 -17.04 -2.86
N ASN A 34 7.26 -16.08 -2.41
CA ASN A 34 7.72 -14.88 -1.74
C ASN A 34 8.36 -15.17 -0.37
N SER A 35 7.86 -16.14 0.39
CA SER A 35 8.48 -16.56 1.66
C SER A 35 9.87 -17.13 1.45
N LEU A 36 10.07 -17.94 0.41
CA LEU A 36 11.39 -18.47 0.04
C LEU A 36 12.33 -17.35 -0.40
N LYS A 37 11.85 -16.38 -1.18
CA LYS A 37 12.60 -15.17 -1.57
C LYS A 37 13.11 -14.40 -0.35
N VAL A 38 12.24 -14.13 0.62
CA VAL A 38 12.60 -13.42 1.87
C VAL A 38 13.57 -14.25 2.72
N LEU A 39 13.31 -15.55 2.91
CA LEU A 39 14.19 -16.43 3.68
C LEU A 39 15.60 -16.50 3.07
N ALA A 40 15.69 -16.63 1.74
CA ALA A 40 16.97 -16.65 1.04
C ALA A 40 17.76 -15.35 1.24
N ALA A 41 17.09 -14.19 1.20
CA ALA A 41 17.73 -12.91 1.49
C ALA A 41 18.25 -12.86 2.94
N PHE A 42 17.46 -13.29 3.92
CA PHE A 42 17.89 -13.33 5.33
C PHE A 42 19.13 -14.24 5.52
N GLN A 43 19.15 -15.40 4.87
CA GLN A 43 20.28 -16.32 4.93
C GLN A 43 21.53 -15.74 4.25
N LYS A 44 21.38 -15.15 3.06
CA LYS A 44 22.47 -14.50 2.31
C LYS A 44 23.14 -13.39 3.12
N HIS A 45 22.33 -12.54 3.75
CA HIS A 45 22.78 -11.42 4.58
C HIS A 45 23.12 -11.83 6.02
N ARG A 46 23.07 -13.13 6.35
CA ARG A 46 23.47 -13.71 7.64
C ARG A 46 22.83 -13.00 8.83
N VAL A 47 21.51 -12.79 8.77
CA VAL A 47 20.76 -12.12 9.84
C VAL A 47 21.10 -12.75 11.19
N ALA A 48 21.61 -11.92 12.10
CA ALA A 48 22.09 -12.34 13.40
C ALA A 48 21.28 -11.65 14.51
N GLU A 49 21.21 -12.30 15.68
CA GLU A 49 20.49 -11.77 16.84
C GLU A 49 21.01 -10.39 17.28
N SER A 50 22.32 -10.15 17.12
CA SER A 50 22.96 -8.87 17.42
C SER A 50 22.43 -7.70 16.58
N TYR A 51 21.77 -7.94 15.45
CA TYR A 51 21.19 -6.89 14.60
C TYR A 51 19.93 -6.27 15.24
N PHE A 52 19.35 -6.90 16.26
CA PHE A 52 18.05 -6.52 16.81
C PHE A 52 18.11 -5.47 17.92
N ALA A 53 19.27 -5.23 18.53
CA ALA A 53 19.39 -4.31 19.67
C ALA A 53 19.05 -2.85 19.29
N GLY A 54 19.26 -2.49 18.02
CA GLY A 54 19.13 -1.12 17.52
C GLY A 54 20.16 -0.16 18.12
N THR A 55 20.03 1.12 17.80
CA THR A 55 20.94 2.19 18.25
C THR A 55 20.19 3.37 18.87
N THR A 56 20.94 4.28 19.50
CA THR A 56 20.45 5.54 20.11
C THR A 56 21.27 6.74 19.60
N GLY A 57 20.86 7.96 19.96
CA GLY A 57 21.56 9.18 19.55
C GLY A 57 21.62 9.34 18.02
N TYR A 58 22.80 9.65 17.48
CA TYR A 58 23.02 9.78 16.03
C TYR A 58 22.73 8.48 15.26
N GLY A 59 22.94 7.32 15.88
CA GLY A 59 22.74 6.02 15.22
C GLY A 59 23.79 5.72 14.13
N TYR A 60 25.02 6.19 14.30
CA TYR A 60 26.14 5.73 13.46
C TYR A 60 26.41 4.24 13.67
N ASP A 61 26.89 3.58 12.61
CA ASP A 61 27.29 2.16 12.61
C ASP A 61 26.17 1.20 13.10
N ASP A 62 24.90 1.54 12.84
CA ASP A 62 23.77 0.64 13.08
C ASP A 62 23.77 -0.50 12.06
N LEU A 63 24.55 -1.55 12.34
CA LEU A 63 24.66 -2.72 11.47
C LEU A 63 23.31 -3.39 11.19
N GLY A 64 22.38 -3.38 12.15
CA GLY A 64 21.07 -3.99 11.97
C GLY A 64 20.22 -3.20 10.99
N ARG A 65 20.27 -1.88 11.06
CA ARG A 65 19.64 -0.97 10.11
C ARG A 65 20.22 -1.15 8.70
N ASP A 66 21.54 -1.06 8.57
CA ASP A 66 22.20 -1.08 7.27
C ASP A 66 22.02 -2.45 6.58
N LYS A 67 22.05 -3.55 7.35
CA LYS A 67 21.79 -4.90 6.82
C LYS A 67 20.33 -5.10 6.38
N LEU A 68 19.37 -4.46 7.06
CA LEU A 68 17.96 -4.53 6.68
C LEU A 68 17.75 -3.90 5.31
N GLU A 69 18.45 -2.80 5.04
CA GLU A 69 18.39 -2.11 3.76
C GLU A 69 18.98 -2.94 2.63
N GLU A 70 20.12 -3.60 2.86
CA GLU A 70 20.66 -4.56 1.89
C GLU A 70 19.67 -5.70 1.60
N ILE A 71 18.96 -6.19 2.61
CA ILE A 71 17.93 -7.24 2.45
C ILE A 71 16.75 -6.74 1.62
N TYR A 72 16.26 -5.52 1.87
CA TYR A 72 15.22 -4.91 1.03
C TYR A 72 15.70 -4.75 -0.41
N ALA A 73 16.91 -4.25 -0.63
CA ALA A 73 17.48 -4.13 -1.97
C ALA A 73 17.57 -5.49 -2.68
N GLU A 74 17.97 -6.55 -1.98
CA GLU A 74 18.02 -7.92 -2.52
C GLU A 74 16.63 -8.45 -2.88
N ILE A 75 15.62 -8.23 -2.03
CA ILE A 75 14.24 -8.71 -2.24
C ILE A 75 13.59 -8.00 -3.43
N PHE A 76 13.78 -6.68 -3.53
CA PHE A 76 13.24 -5.86 -4.61
C PHE A 76 14.14 -5.82 -5.85
N ARG A 77 15.27 -6.54 -5.85
CA ARG A 77 16.21 -6.61 -6.99
C ARG A 77 16.77 -5.25 -7.41
N THR A 78 17.14 -4.42 -6.44
CA THR A 78 17.62 -3.06 -6.66
C THR A 78 19.07 -2.88 -6.25
N GLU A 79 19.66 -1.76 -6.68
CA GLU A 79 21.04 -1.40 -6.33
C GLU A 79 21.17 -1.02 -4.85
N ASP A 80 20.12 -0.42 -4.29
CA ASP A 80 20.08 0.10 -2.93
C ASP A 80 18.64 0.19 -2.40
N ALA A 81 18.48 0.41 -1.10
CA ALA A 81 17.19 0.65 -0.44
C ALA A 81 17.37 1.55 0.79
N LEU A 82 16.31 2.26 1.19
CA LEU A 82 16.25 3.09 2.40
C LEU A 82 15.06 2.65 3.26
N VAL A 83 15.30 2.06 4.42
CA VAL A 83 14.25 1.53 5.32
C VAL A 83 14.38 2.18 6.68
N ARG A 84 13.40 3.01 7.06
CA ARG A 84 13.54 3.90 8.23
C ARG A 84 12.24 4.06 9.01
N ILE A 85 12.37 4.06 10.34
CA ILE A 85 11.31 4.50 11.25
C ILE A 85 11.11 6.03 11.26
N GLY A 86 12.06 6.79 10.70
CA GLY A 86 11.95 8.25 10.58
C GLY A 86 10.87 8.72 9.60
N PHE A 87 10.37 7.82 8.74
CA PHE A 87 9.20 8.11 7.91
C PHE A 87 7.93 8.00 8.75
N VAL A 88 7.26 9.12 9.00
CA VAL A 88 5.98 9.14 9.72
C VAL A 88 4.84 8.38 9.02
N ASN A 89 4.89 8.22 7.71
CA ASN A 89 3.96 7.41 6.90
C ASN A 89 4.51 7.20 5.47
N GLY A 90 3.77 6.45 4.63
CA GLY A 90 4.11 6.25 3.21
C GLY A 90 4.14 7.54 2.38
N THR A 91 3.24 8.49 2.64
CA THR A 91 3.25 9.80 1.95
C THR A 91 4.55 10.57 2.20
N HIS A 92 5.10 10.50 3.41
CA HIS A 92 6.40 11.09 3.72
C HIS A 92 7.53 10.40 2.93
N ALA A 93 7.50 9.07 2.79
CA ALA A 93 8.48 8.35 1.99
C ALA A 93 8.43 8.76 0.51
N ILE A 94 7.23 8.86 -0.07
CA ILE A 94 7.03 9.30 -1.46
C ILE A 94 7.49 10.76 -1.62
N ALA A 95 7.14 11.64 -0.68
CA ALA A 95 7.61 13.02 -0.69
C ALA A 95 9.14 13.10 -0.68
N CYS A 96 9.82 12.35 0.19
CA CYS A 96 11.28 12.28 0.21
C CYS A 96 11.87 11.81 -1.12
N ALA A 97 11.27 10.79 -1.74
CA ALA A 97 11.68 10.32 -3.06
C ALA A 97 11.55 11.41 -4.14
N LEU A 98 10.40 12.09 -4.20
CA LEU A 98 10.14 13.13 -5.20
C LEU A 98 11.06 14.35 -5.00
N PHE A 99 11.17 14.87 -3.78
CA PHE A 99 12.06 15.99 -3.47
C PHE A 99 13.54 15.65 -3.62
N GLY A 100 13.92 14.37 -3.44
CA GLY A 100 15.27 13.90 -3.67
C GLY A 100 15.61 13.75 -5.16
N ALA A 101 14.62 13.49 -6.00
CA ALA A 101 14.80 13.24 -7.43
C ALA A 101 14.58 14.48 -8.33
N LEU A 102 13.85 15.49 -7.86
CA LEU A 102 13.45 16.66 -8.65
C LEU A 102 14.18 17.94 -8.23
N LYS A 103 14.42 18.82 -9.20
CA LYS A 103 15.03 20.14 -9.03
C LYS A 103 14.14 21.24 -9.64
N PRO A 104 14.36 22.52 -9.27
CA PRO A 104 13.66 23.63 -9.92
C PRO A 104 13.84 23.60 -11.44
N GLY A 105 12.73 23.71 -12.18
CA GLY A 105 12.68 23.62 -13.64
C GLY A 105 12.44 22.22 -14.21
N ASP A 106 12.50 21.17 -13.38
CA ASP A 106 12.14 19.81 -13.77
C ASP A 106 10.61 19.62 -13.82
N ILE A 107 10.19 18.57 -14.51
CA ILE A 107 8.78 18.18 -14.64
C ILE A 107 8.56 16.80 -14.01
N LEU A 108 7.55 16.74 -13.14
CA LEU A 108 6.94 15.52 -12.64
C LEU A 108 5.73 15.16 -13.52
N VAL A 109 5.69 13.94 -14.05
CA VAL A 109 4.54 13.40 -14.78
C VAL A 109 3.88 12.30 -13.96
N SER A 110 2.60 12.42 -13.62
CA SER A 110 1.80 11.28 -13.14
C SER A 110 1.26 10.48 -14.32
N ALA A 111 1.61 9.20 -14.42
CA ALA A 111 1.36 8.39 -15.61
C ALA A 111 -0.07 7.87 -15.74
N VAL A 112 -0.82 7.82 -14.65
CA VAL A 112 -2.12 7.13 -14.57
C VAL A 112 -3.17 7.95 -13.80
N GLY A 113 -3.39 9.17 -14.29
CA GLY A 113 -4.28 10.16 -13.69
C GLY A 113 -3.64 10.90 -12.51
N ALA A 114 -4.46 11.64 -11.76
CA ALA A 114 -4.03 12.29 -10.54
C ALA A 114 -3.59 11.26 -9.48
N PRO A 115 -2.51 11.52 -8.71
CA PRO A 115 -2.18 10.71 -7.56
C PRO A 115 -3.20 10.90 -6.42
N TYR A 116 -3.17 10.00 -5.44
CA TYR A 116 -4.07 10.06 -4.28
C TYR A 116 -4.02 11.39 -3.50
N ASP A 117 -5.14 11.73 -2.86
CA ASP A 117 -5.48 13.09 -2.38
C ASP A 117 -4.46 13.78 -1.47
N THR A 118 -3.70 13.02 -0.66
CA THR A 118 -2.67 13.62 0.21
C THR A 118 -1.43 14.02 -0.58
N LEU A 119 -1.11 13.32 -1.67
CA LEU A 119 0.03 13.64 -2.53
C LEU A 119 -0.22 14.90 -3.37
N LEU A 120 -1.48 15.25 -3.67
CA LEU A 120 -1.83 16.49 -4.36
C LEU A 120 -1.33 17.74 -3.63
N GLY A 121 -1.30 17.71 -2.28
CA GLY A 121 -0.71 18.78 -1.47
C GLY A 121 0.81 18.82 -1.52
N VAL A 122 1.46 17.65 -1.56
CA VAL A 122 2.93 17.52 -1.71
C VAL A 122 3.38 18.08 -3.06
N VAL A 123 2.62 17.76 -4.13
CA VAL A 123 2.87 18.28 -5.47
C VAL A 123 2.58 19.79 -5.54
N GLY A 124 1.47 20.23 -4.95
CA GLY A 124 1.02 21.62 -4.96
C GLY A 124 -0.11 21.92 -5.94
N VAL A 125 -0.82 20.87 -6.41
CA VAL A 125 -2.02 21.01 -7.26
C VAL A 125 -3.20 21.57 -6.44
N VAL A 126 -3.26 21.20 -5.16
CA VAL A 126 -4.22 21.72 -4.18
C VAL A 126 -3.44 22.44 -3.10
N ASP A 127 -3.84 23.66 -2.75
CA ASP A 127 -3.21 24.40 -1.65
C ASP A 127 -3.56 23.73 -0.31
N LYS A 128 -2.59 23.00 0.23
CA LYS A 128 -2.63 22.37 1.56
C LYS A 128 -1.55 22.94 2.48
N GLY A 129 -0.99 24.10 2.14
CA GLY A 129 0.09 24.76 2.89
C GLY A 129 1.40 24.93 2.10
N PRO A 130 2.43 25.49 2.75
CA PRO A 130 3.68 25.85 2.09
C PRO A 130 4.57 24.63 1.80
N GLY A 131 5.52 24.81 0.87
CA GLY A 131 6.63 23.88 0.66
C GLY A 131 6.32 22.71 -0.27
N SER A 132 5.33 22.85 -1.16
CA SER A 132 5.05 21.90 -2.24
C SER A 132 6.11 21.92 -3.35
N LEU A 133 6.20 20.87 -4.15
CA LEU A 133 7.12 20.78 -5.30
C LEU A 133 6.96 21.97 -6.25
N MET A 134 5.71 22.33 -6.59
CA MET A 134 5.41 23.48 -7.45
C MET A 134 5.87 24.82 -6.84
N SER A 135 5.79 24.98 -5.51
CA SER A 135 6.30 26.19 -4.84
C SER A 135 7.83 26.33 -4.92
N TYR A 136 8.54 25.23 -5.12
CA TYR A 136 9.99 25.19 -5.37
C TYR A 136 10.36 25.21 -6.87
N GLY A 137 9.38 25.40 -7.76
CA GLY A 137 9.61 25.57 -9.21
C GLY A 137 9.62 24.27 -10.01
N VAL A 138 9.08 23.17 -9.48
CA VAL A 138 8.82 21.93 -10.25
C VAL A 138 7.50 22.06 -11.00
N GLU A 139 7.49 21.74 -12.29
CA GLU A 139 6.25 21.67 -13.07
C GLU A 139 5.58 20.30 -12.86
N TYR A 140 4.25 20.27 -12.78
CA TYR A 140 3.48 19.03 -12.69
C TYR A 140 2.61 18.84 -13.93
N ARG A 141 2.60 17.62 -14.45
CA ARG A 141 1.72 17.15 -15.51
C ARG A 141 1.10 15.82 -15.11
N GLN A 142 -0.05 15.50 -15.66
CA GLN A 142 -0.65 14.17 -15.55
C GLN A 142 -1.20 13.71 -16.87
N VAL A 143 -1.16 12.40 -17.08
CA VAL A 143 -1.80 11.73 -18.20
C VAL A 143 -3.14 11.23 -17.72
N GLU A 144 -4.22 11.76 -18.29
CA GLU A 144 -5.58 11.31 -17.95
C GLU A 144 -5.80 9.86 -18.37
N LEU A 145 -6.71 9.18 -17.68
CA LEU A 145 -7.11 7.83 -18.04
C LEU A 145 -7.93 7.84 -19.33
N LYS A 146 -7.74 6.82 -20.16
CA LYS A 146 -8.56 6.55 -21.35
C LYS A 146 -9.40 5.32 -21.07
N ASP A 147 -10.71 5.49 -21.00
CA ASP A 147 -11.67 4.42 -20.68
C ASP A 147 -11.35 3.67 -19.37
N ASN A 148 -11.00 4.41 -18.31
CA ASN A 148 -10.53 3.88 -17.01
C ASN A 148 -9.24 3.03 -17.08
N ALA A 149 -8.47 3.13 -18.15
CA ALA A 149 -7.18 2.47 -18.32
C ALA A 149 -6.05 3.50 -18.57
N PRO A 150 -4.77 3.12 -18.39
CA PRO A 150 -3.63 3.97 -18.74
C PRO A 150 -3.65 4.39 -20.22
N ASP A 151 -3.55 5.70 -20.48
CA ASP A 151 -3.39 6.22 -21.85
C ASP A 151 -1.93 6.10 -22.30
N ARG A 152 -1.60 4.98 -22.95
CA ARG A 152 -0.25 4.67 -23.44
C ARG A 152 0.26 5.70 -24.46
N GLU A 153 -0.61 6.22 -25.33
CA GLU A 153 -0.25 7.22 -26.34
C GLU A 153 -0.02 8.58 -25.68
N GLY A 154 -0.91 8.99 -24.77
CA GLY A 154 -0.76 10.21 -23.98
C GLY A 154 0.49 10.19 -23.10
N LEU A 155 0.84 9.04 -22.52
CA LEU A 155 2.07 8.86 -21.76
C LEU A 155 3.31 9.03 -22.62
N ALA A 156 3.35 8.36 -23.79
CA ALA A 156 4.47 8.49 -24.73
C ALA A 156 4.76 9.96 -25.07
N GLN A 157 3.72 10.72 -25.43
CA GLN A 157 3.84 12.14 -25.77
C GLN A 157 4.26 13.00 -24.56
N SER A 158 3.68 12.72 -23.38
CA SER A 158 3.90 13.55 -22.19
C SER A 158 5.34 13.51 -21.67
N VAL A 159 6.06 12.41 -21.92
CA VAL A 159 7.42 12.21 -21.43
C VAL A 159 8.52 12.67 -22.40
N GLU A 160 8.19 13.01 -23.65
CA GLU A 160 9.15 13.47 -24.67
C GLU A 160 9.90 14.75 -24.28
N ASP A 161 9.29 15.61 -23.45
CA ASP A 161 9.94 16.82 -22.95
C ASP A 161 11.17 16.43 -22.08
N PRO A 162 12.41 16.83 -22.46
CA PRO A 162 13.62 16.41 -21.74
C PRO A 162 13.71 16.99 -20.31
N ARG A 163 12.85 17.95 -19.96
CA ARG A 163 12.70 18.42 -18.58
C ARG A 163 11.92 17.44 -17.70
N VAL A 164 11.21 16.46 -18.27
CA VAL A 164 10.61 15.36 -17.51
C VAL A 164 11.72 14.53 -16.90
N LYS A 165 11.84 14.61 -15.57
CA LYS A 165 12.85 13.89 -14.78
C LYS A 165 12.27 12.76 -13.96
N VAL A 166 11.00 12.86 -13.59
CA VAL A 166 10.31 11.81 -12.83
C VAL A 166 8.97 11.50 -13.48
N VAL A 167 8.72 10.23 -13.70
CA VAL A 167 7.40 9.68 -13.99
C VAL A 167 6.93 8.90 -12.77
N LEU A 168 5.82 9.31 -12.17
CA LEU A 168 5.18 8.63 -11.06
C LEU A 168 4.10 7.68 -11.58
N ILE A 169 4.17 6.43 -11.15
CA ILE A 169 3.15 5.41 -11.39
C ILE A 169 2.58 4.99 -10.04
N GLN A 170 1.27 5.11 -9.85
CA GLN A 170 0.61 4.60 -8.65
C GLN A 170 0.12 3.17 -8.94
N ARG A 171 0.58 2.16 -8.20
CA ARG A 171 0.13 0.77 -8.41
C ARG A 171 -1.32 0.59 -7.99
N SER A 172 -1.57 0.73 -6.68
CA SER A 172 -2.91 0.65 -6.11
C SER A 172 -3.78 1.79 -6.60
N LYS A 173 -5.07 1.51 -6.83
CA LYS A 173 -6.03 2.54 -7.31
C LYS A 173 -6.38 3.60 -6.26
N GLY A 174 -6.20 3.32 -4.96
CA GLY A 174 -6.74 4.19 -3.92
C GLY A 174 -8.25 4.41 -4.12
N TYR A 175 -8.70 5.66 -4.18
CA TYR A 175 -10.09 6.01 -4.49
C TYR A 175 -10.35 6.30 -5.99
N SER A 176 -9.41 5.96 -6.87
CA SER A 176 -9.55 6.12 -8.33
C SER A 176 -10.51 5.11 -8.95
N THR A 177 -11.08 5.44 -10.10
CA THR A 177 -12.04 4.59 -10.85
C THR A 177 -11.38 3.52 -11.73
N ARG A 178 -10.04 3.51 -11.85
CA ARG A 178 -9.32 2.44 -12.57
C ARG A 178 -9.05 1.23 -11.68
N SER A 179 -8.79 0.10 -12.32
CA SER A 179 -8.22 -1.06 -11.62
C SER A 179 -6.78 -0.77 -11.11
N SER A 180 -6.41 -1.42 -10.02
CA SER A 180 -5.01 -1.47 -9.57
C SER A 180 -4.17 -2.17 -10.63
N LEU A 181 -2.99 -1.62 -10.92
CA LEU A 181 -2.14 -2.11 -12.01
C LEU A 181 -1.43 -3.39 -11.59
N SER A 182 -1.41 -4.37 -12.49
CA SER A 182 -0.49 -5.51 -12.38
C SER A 182 0.96 -5.08 -12.56
N VAL A 183 1.89 -5.89 -12.05
CA VAL A 183 3.33 -5.67 -12.30
C VAL A 183 3.63 -5.71 -13.81
N ALA A 184 2.95 -6.58 -14.56
CA ALA A 184 3.09 -6.64 -16.01
C ALA A 184 2.69 -5.31 -16.71
N GLU A 185 1.53 -4.75 -16.35
CA GLU A 185 1.10 -3.45 -16.89
C GLU A 185 2.05 -2.32 -16.52
N ILE A 186 2.57 -2.32 -15.29
CA ILE A 186 3.60 -1.35 -14.88
C ILE A 186 4.84 -1.50 -15.78
N GLY A 187 5.27 -2.73 -16.08
CA GLY A 187 6.37 -3.00 -17.00
C GLY A 187 6.15 -2.43 -18.40
N GLU A 188 4.93 -2.53 -18.94
CA GLU A 188 4.58 -1.91 -20.23
C GLU A 188 4.71 -0.38 -20.17
N LEU A 189 4.22 0.25 -19.10
CA LEU A 189 4.37 1.70 -18.91
C LEU A 189 5.84 2.09 -18.78
N CYS A 190 6.65 1.31 -18.05
CA CYS A 190 8.08 1.54 -17.93
C CYS A 190 8.79 1.50 -19.30
N GLN A 191 8.45 0.53 -20.15
CA GLN A 191 9.00 0.42 -21.51
C GLN A 191 8.66 1.64 -22.36
N ILE A 192 7.41 2.12 -22.29
CA ILE A 192 6.97 3.32 -23.01
C ILE A 192 7.78 4.54 -22.57
N VAL A 193 7.93 4.74 -21.24
CA VAL A 193 8.69 5.87 -20.69
C VAL A 193 10.14 5.81 -21.17
N LYS A 194 10.82 4.67 -21.03
CA LYS A 194 12.23 4.55 -21.43
C LYS A 194 12.45 4.67 -22.94
N ALA A 195 11.49 4.28 -23.76
CA ALA A 195 11.57 4.43 -25.21
C ALA A 195 11.52 5.90 -25.66
N HIS A 196 10.75 6.74 -24.99
CA HIS A 196 10.53 8.15 -25.36
C HIS A 196 11.38 9.13 -24.55
N ASN A 197 11.79 8.74 -23.34
CA ASN A 197 12.69 9.51 -22.48
C ASN A 197 13.51 8.57 -21.57
N PRO A 198 14.66 8.08 -22.04
CA PRO A 198 15.50 7.15 -21.28
C PRO A 198 16.11 7.78 -20.01
N ASN A 199 16.11 9.12 -19.91
CA ASN A 199 16.68 9.85 -18.78
C ASN A 199 15.69 10.10 -17.64
N ALA A 200 14.39 9.91 -17.85
CA ALA A 200 13.40 10.03 -16.79
C ALA A 200 13.50 8.85 -15.82
N ALA A 201 13.48 9.14 -14.52
CA ALA A 201 13.34 8.13 -13.47
C ALA A 201 11.87 7.72 -13.34
N ILE A 202 11.62 6.42 -13.23
CA ILE A 202 10.29 5.85 -13.03
C ILE A 202 10.14 5.48 -11.56
N LEU A 203 9.30 6.23 -10.86
CA LEU A 203 8.98 6.03 -9.46
C LEU A 203 7.62 5.35 -9.34
N VAL A 204 7.56 4.24 -8.63
CA VAL A 204 6.31 3.50 -8.39
C VAL A 204 5.92 3.63 -6.92
N ASP A 205 4.77 4.24 -6.66
CA ASP A 205 4.10 4.07 -5.36
C ASP A 205 3.55 2.64 -5.31
N ASN A 206 4.25 1.80 -4.55
CA ASN A 206 4.03 0.36 -4.48
C ASN A 206 3.13 -0.05 -3.31
N CYS A 207 2.61 0.94 -2.57
CA CYS A 207 1.75 0.69 -1.43
C CYS A 207 0.64 -0.31 -1.76
N TYR A 208 0.45 -1.28 -0.85
CA TYR A 208 -0.56 -2.34 -0.91
C TYR A 208 -0.26 -3.48 -1.90
N GLY A 209 0.71 -3.31 -2.80
CA GLY A 209 1.07 -4.30 -3.81
C GLY A 209 2.19 -5.25 -3.39
N GLU A 210 2.92 -4.92 -2.31
CA GLU A 210 4.08 -5.71 -1.90
C GLU A 210 3.68 -7.15 -1.58
N PHE A 211 4.39 -8.10 -2.19
CA PHE A 211 4.20 -9.56 -2.06
C PHE A 211 2.84 -10.12 -2.52
N VAL A 212 1.99 -9.30 -3.16
CA VAL A 212 0.72 -9.76 -3.76
C VAL A 212 0.97 -10.54 -5.06
N GLU A 213 2.06 -10.20 -5.76
CA GLU A 213 2.57 -10.90 -6.93
C GLU A 213 3.97 -11.46 -6.61
N GLU A 214 4.48 -12.40 -7.43
CA GLU A 214 5.84 -12.94 -7.23
C GLU A 214 6.93 -11.91 -7.54
N GLN A 215 6.66 -11.05 -8.53
CA GLN A 215 7.55 -9.97 -8.95
C GLN A 215 7.12 -8.64 -8.35
N GLU A 216 8.06 -7.71 -8.26
CA GLU A 216 7.82 -6.31 -7.90
C GLU A 216 8.14 -5.36 -9.07
N PRO A 217 7.63 -4.11 -9.08
CA PRO A 217 7.80 -3.19 -10.21
C PRO A 217 9.24 -2.92 -10.65
N THR A 218 10.20 -3.03 -9.73
CA THR A 218 11.64 -2.87 -10.00
C THR A 218 12.20 -3.96 -10.90
N GLU A 219 11.59 -5.15 -10.92
CA GLU A 219 12.01 -6.26 -11.78
C GLU A 219 11.56 -6.08 -13.24
N VAL A 220 10.65 -5.13 -13.49
CA VAL A 220 10.07 -4.84 -14.81
C VAL A 220 10.35 -3.41 -15.31
N GLY A 221 11.30 -2.72 -14.67
CA GLY A 221 11.85 -1.46 -15.17
C GLY A 221 11.56 -0.20 -14.35
N ALA A 222 10.94 -0.31 -13.18
CA ALA A 222 10.87 0.81 -12.25
C ALA A 222 12.27 1.14 -11.69
N ASP A 223 12.63 2.42 -11.66
CA ASP A 223 13.90 2.90 -11.11
C ASP A 223 13.87 2.98 -9.58
N LEU A 224 12.68 3.12 -8.98
CA LEU A 224 12.47 3.23 -7.55
C LEU A 224 11.04 2.79 -7.19
N VAL A 225 10.89 1.94 -6.18
CA VAL A 225 9.61 1.69 -5.49
C VAL A 225 9.62 2.34 -4.11
N VAL A 226 8.46 2.78 -3.67
CA VAL A 226 8.26 3.43 -2.37
C VAL A 226 7.00 2.89 -1.70
N GLY A 227 7.03 2.70 -0.38
CA GLY A 227 5.86 2.26 0.36
C GLY A 227 5.96 2.46 1.88
N SER A 228 4.94 2.00 2.60
CA SER A 228 4.81 2.17 4.05
C SER A 228 5.03 0.86 4.81
N LEU A 229 5.71 0.93 5.96
CA LEU A 229 5.95 -0.24 6.78
C LEU A 229 4.73 -0.65 7.63
N ILE A 230 3.79 0.24 7.91
CA ILE A 230 2.53 -0.14 8.59
C ILE A 230 1.52 -0.82 7.64
N LYS A 231 1.95 -1.13 6.42
CA LYS A 231 1.20 -1.89 5.40
C LYS A 231 1.84 -3.28 5.22
N ASN A 232 1.74 -3.83 4.02
CA ASN A 232 2.22 -5.13 3.61
C ASN A 232 3.63 -5.50 4.14
N PRO A 233 4.70 -4.73 3.86
CA PRO A 233 6.07 -5.18 4.15
C PRO A 233 6.43 -5.19 5.63
N GLY A 234 5.63 -4.59 6.51
CA GLY A 234 5.83 -4.69 7.96
C GLY A 234 5.10 -5.84 8.63
N GLY A 235 4.30 -6.62 7.89
CA GLY A 235 3.69 -7.86 8.38
C GLY A 235 2.84 -7.72 9.63
N GLY A 236 2.32 -6.52 9.93
CA GLY A 236 1.57 -6.22 11.15
C GLY A 236 2.42 -6.00 12.41
N LEU A 237 3.75 -5.96 12.29
CA LEU A 237 4.67 -5.79 13.42
C LEU A 237 5.45 -4.48 13.37
N ALA A 238 5.71 -3.93 12.19
CA ALA A 238 6.45 -2.69 12.08
C ALA A 238 5.64 -1.52 12.67
N PRO A 239 6.13 -0.85 13.74
CA PRO A 239 5.34 0.11 14.51
C PRO A 239 5.10 1.43 13.75
N THR A 240 5.96 1.74 12.79
CA THR A 240 5.89 2.91 11.92
C THR A 240 6.89 2.73 10.78
N GLY A 241 7.01 3.73 9.90
CA GLY A 241 8.09 3.82 8.92
C GLY A 241 7.65 3.69 7.47
N GLY A 242 8.66 3.73 6.62
CA GLY A 242 8.56 3.61 5.17
C GLY A 242 9.81 2.96 4.60
N TYR A 243 9.69 2.50 3.37
CA TYR A 243 10.81 1.98 2.60
C TYR A 243 10.86 2.62 1.22
N LEU A 244 12.07 2.72 0.69
CA LEU A 244 12.36 2.94 -0.71
C LEU A 244 13.31 1.84 -1.16
N ALA A 245 13.18 1.33 -2.37
CA ALA A 245 14.15 0.40 -2.97
C ALA A 245 14.32 0.75 -4.45
N GLY A 246 15.55 0.94 -4.93
CA GLY A 246 15.78 1.39 -6.30
C GLY A 246 17.25 1.64 -6.63
N ARG A 247 17.46 2.47 -7.65
CA ARG A 247 18.78 2.98 -8.02
C ARG A 247 19.41 3.77 -6.89
N ARG A 248 20.74 3.65 -6.77
CA ARG A 248 21.50 4.26 -5.67
C ARG A 248 21.37 5.78 -5.64
N ASP A 249 21.43 6.45 -6.79
CA ASP A 249 21.36 7.91 -6.87
C ASP A 249 20.03 8.48 -6.36
N LEU A 250 18.93 7.76 -6.61
CA LEU A 250 17.60 8.12 -6.11
C LEU A 250 17.46 7.88 -4.60
N ILE A 251 18.05 6.78 -4.10
CA ILE A 251 18.08 6.47 -2.66
C ILE A 251 18.90 7.51 -1.89
N GLU A 252 20.06 7.92 -2.39
CA GLU A 252 20.88 8.97 -1.79
C GLU A 252 20.15 10.32 -1.74
N GLY A 253 19.48 10.71 -2.83
CA GLY A 253 18.66 11.92 -2.87
C GLY A 253 17.53 11.90 -1.84
N ALA A 254 16.81 10.78 -1.75
CA ALA A 254 15.74 10.61 -0.77
C ALA A 254 16.25 10.60 0.68
N ALA A 255 17.40 9.99 0.94
CA ALA A 255 18.02 9.98 2.26
C ALA A 255 18.45 11.39 2.69
N ALA A 256 19.06 12.17 1.79
CA ALA A 256 19.42 13.56 2.06
C ALA A 256 18.18 14.44 2.31
N ARG A 257 17.02 14.09 1.74
CA ARG A 257 15.76 14.78 2.01
C ARG A 257 15.11 14.34 3.33
N LEU A 258 15.20 13.06 3.68
CA LEU A 258 14.71 12.54 4.97
C LEU A 258 15.48 13.17 6.14
N THR A 259 16.79 13.33 5.98
CA THR A 259 17.66 13.99 6.96
C THR A 259 18.04 15.39 6.45
N VAL A 260 19.29 15.58 6.03
CA VAL A 260 19.82 16.77 5.38
C VAL A 260 21.02 16.41 4.49
N PRO A 261 21.35 17.23 3.48
CA PRO A 261 22.58 17.09 2.71
C PRO A 261 23.83 17.05 3.61
N GLY A 262 24.75 16.15 3.30
CA GLY A 262 25.97 15.92 4.09
C GLY A 262 25.82 14.92 5.24
N ILE A 263 24.60 14.68 5.73
CA ILE A 263 24.30 13.57 6.67
C ILE A 263 23.72 12.38 5.92
N GLY A 264 22.69 12.62 5.10
CA GLY A 264 22.04 11.56 4.33
C GLY A 264 21.59 10.38 5.20
N ARG A 265 21.92 9.16 4.78
CA ARG A 265 21.47 7.93 5.43
C ARG A 265 22.29 7.48 6.64
N GLU A 266 23.43 8.12 6.91
CA GLU A 266 24.40 7.68 7.91
C GLU A 266 23.86 7.80 9.34
N CYS A 267 23.06 8.85 9.59
CA CYS A 267 22.36 9.05 10.86
C CYS A 267 20.90 8.59 10.80
N GLY A 268 20.38 8.24 11.99
CA GLY A 268 19.01 7.80 12.19
C GLY A 268 19.00 6.56 13.07
N SER A 269 18.87 6.75 14.38
CA SER A 269 18.81 5.66 15.34
C SER A 269 17.50 4.89 15.22
N THR A 270 17.58 3.57 15.42
CA THR A 270 16.44 2.65 15.27
C THR A 270 15.69 2.38 16.57
N LEU A 271 16.22 2.83 17.72
CA LEU A 271 15.56 2.83 19.02
C LEU A 271 15.00 1.46 19.44
N GLY A 272 15.69 0.38 19.07
CA GLY A 272 15.28 -1.00 19.38
C GLY A 272 14.20 -1.59 18.47
N ASN A 273 13.79 -0.87 17.42
CA ASN A 273 12.72 -1.34 16.51
C ASN A 273 13.18 -2.37 15.47
N ASN A 274 14.49 -2.61 15.33
CA ASN A 274 15.03 -3.54 14.33
C ASN A 274 14.34 -4.91 14.40
N ARG A 275 14.16 -5.48 15.60
CA ARG A 275 13.49 -6.79 15.75
C ARG A 275 12.12 -6.84 15.05
N ALA A 276 11.28 -5.83 15.30
CA ALA A 276 9.94 -5.74 14.74
C ALA A 276 9.97 -5.57 13.22
N LEU A 277 10.92 -4.79 12.69
CA LEU A 277 11.09 -4.60 11.24
C LEU A 277 11.53 -5.89 10.53
N TYR A 278 12.50 -6.61 11.10
CA TYR A 278 12.97 -7.88 10.54
C TYR A 278 11.89 -8.97 10.62
N GLN A 279 11.23 -9.11 11.79
CA GLN A 279 10.15 -10.09 11.94
C GLN A 279 8.95 -9.76 11.06
N GLY A 280 8.60 -8.48 10.97
CA GLY A 280 7.54 -7.98 10.10
C GLY A 280 7.79 -8.33 8.64
N LEU A 281 9.00 -8.04 8.13
CA LEU A 281 9.39 -8.40 6.77
C LEU A 281 9.36 -9.91 6.54
N PHE A 282 9.85 -10.70 7.50
CA PHE A 282 9.85 -12.17 7.38
C PHE A 282 8.44 -12.75 7.28
N LEU A 283 7.48 -12.18 8.02
CA LEU A 283 6.08 -12.60 8.01
C LEU A 283 5.25 -11.98 6.87
N ALA A 284 5.74 -10.89 6.25
CA ALA A 284 4.99 -10.10 5.28
C ALA A 284 4.37 -10.93 4.15
N PRO A 285 5.08 -11.86 3.45
CA PRO A 285 4.46 -12.68 2.42
C PRO A 285 3.24 -13.48 2.91
N HIS A 286 3.33 -14.06 4.12
CA HIS A 286 2.22 -14.81 4.71
C HIS A 286 1.06 -13.88 5.10
N THR A 287 1.34 -12.79 5.79
CA THR A 287 0.32 -11.83 6.25
C THR A 287 -0.41 -11.19 5.07
N VAL A 288 0.31 -10.85 4.00
CA VAL A 288 -0.29 -10.35 2.74
C VAL A 288 -1.22 -11.39 2.15
N ALA A 289 -0.82 -12.66 2.09
CA ALA A 289 -1.69 -13.73 1.61
C ALA A 289 -2.99 -13.86 2.43
N GLN A 290 -2.92 -13.64 3.76
CA GLN A 290 -4.11 -13.63 4.62
C GLN A 290 -5.05 -12.46 4.31
N ALA A 291 -4.49 -11.26 4.08
CA ALA A 291 -5.26 -10.09 3.66
C ALA A 291 -5.90 -10.28 2.29
N VAL A 292 -5.18 -10.83 1.30
CA VAL A 292 -5.72 -11.11 -0.04
C VAL A 292 -6.83 -12.16 0.03
N LYS A 293 -6.67 -13.23 0.81
CA LYS A 293 -7.74 -14.23 1.06
C LYS A 293 -8.98 -13.60 1.69
N THR A 294 -8.78 -12.67 2.62
CA THR A 294 -9.86 -11.91 3.28
C THR A 294 -10.60 -11.04 2.26
N ALA A 295 -9.88 -10.30 1.41
CA ALA A 295 -10.44 -9.49 0.34
C ALA A 295 -11.27 -10.33 -0.66
N VAL A 296 -10.71 -11.45 -1.13
CA VAL A 296 -11.39 -12.37 -2.06
C VAL A 296 -12.63 -13.00 -1.42
N PHE A 297 -12.55 -13.39 -0.14
CA PHE A 297 -13.69 -13.89 0.61
C PHE A 297 -14.80 -12.83 0.77
N ALA A 298 -14.42 -11.60 1.12
CA ALA A 298 -15.34 -10.48 1.22
C ALA A 298 -16.02 -10.20 -0.12
N ALA A 299 -15.28 -10.21 -1.23
CA ALA A 299 -15.87 -10.09 -2.56
C ALA A 299 -16.94 -11.16 -2.80
N ARG A 300 -16.59 -12.43 -2.54
CA ARG A 300 -17.48 -13.55 -2.84
C ARG A 300 -18.75 -13.54 -2.02
N ILE A 301 -18.65 -13.29 -0.72
CA ILE A 301 -19.83 -13.29 0.15
C ILE A 301 -20.76 -12.10 -0.15
N MET A 302 -20.20 -10.95 -0.53
CA MET A 302 -20.98 -9.77 -0.88
C MET A 302 -21.64 -9.90 -2.26
N GLU A 303 -20.98 -10.56 -3.22
CA GLU A 303 -21.59 -10.97 -4.51
C GLU A 303 -22.81 -11.88 -4.31
N GLU A 304 -22.74 -12.83 -3.37
CA GLU A 304 -23.86 -13.72 -3.05
C GLU A 304 -25.06 -12.97 -2.41
N LEU A 305 -24.81 -11.78 -1.84
CA LEU A 305 -25.84 -10.87 -1.33
C LEU A 305 -26.35 -9.89 -2.40
N GLY A 306 -25.80 -9.94 -3.63
CA GLY A 306 -26.20 -9.09 -4.74
C GLY A 306 -25.49 -7.73 -4.80
N TYR A 307 -24.44 -7.51 -4.00
CA TYR A 307 -23.63 -6.30 -4.11
C TYR A 307 -22.61 -6.42 -5.24
N GLN A 308 -22.33 -5.30 -5.90
CA GLN A 308 -21.22 -5.21 -6.85
C GLN A 308 -19.90 -5.06 -6.08
N THR A 309 -18.89 -5.80 -6.50
CA THR A 309 -17.55 -5.82 -5.90
C THR A 309 -16.50 -5.54 -6.95
N GLU A 310 -15.42 -4.87 -6.57
CA GLU A 310 -14.33 -4.58 -7.48
C GLU A 310 -12.96 -4.57 -6.77
N PRO A 311 -12.03 -5.48 -7.11
CA PRO A 311 -12.20 -6.59 -8.06
C PRO A 311 -13.25 -7.61 -7.60
N THR A 312 -13.81 -8.36 -8.55
CA THR A 312 -14.67 -9.52 -8.27
C THR A 312 -13.88 -10.66 -7.62
N SER A 313 -14.57 -11.60 -7.01
CA SER A 313 -13.98 -12.76 -6.33
C SER A 313 -13.12 -13.64 -7.23
N GLN A 314 -13.34 -13.60 -8.55
CA GLN A 314 -12.61 -14.40 -9.55
C GLN A 314 -11.44 -13.66 -10.21
N GLN A 315 -11.35 -12.34 -10.04
CA GLN A 315 -10.27 -11.54 -10.61
C GLN A 315 -8.98 -11.67 -9.81
N VAL A 316 -7.87 -11.65 -10.55
CA VAL A 316 -6.51 -11.64 -10.01
C VAL A 316 -6.30 -10.36 -9.19
N ARG A 317 -5.53 -10.48 -8.11
CA ARG A 317 -5.24 -9.37 -7.21
C ARG A 317 -3.85 -8.83 -7.50
N HIS A 318 -3.73 -7.50 -7.44
CA HIS A 318 -2.49 -6.74 -7.63
C HIS A 318 -2.20 -5.81 -6.45
N ASP A 319 -3.14 -5.74 -5.50
CA ASP A 319 -3.02 -5.16 -4.17
C ASP A 319 -3.98 -5.88 -3.20
N ILE A 320 -4.04 -5.43 -1.95
CA ILE A 320 -4.94 -5.98 -0.91
C ILE A 320 -6.31 -5.28 -0.82
N ILE A 321 -6.62 -4.33 -1.72
CA ILE A 321 -7.82 -3.49 -1.61
C ILE A 321 -9.04 -4.21 -2.19
N GLN A 322 -10.15 -4.19 -1.47
CA GLN A 322 -11.44 -4.69 -1.94
C GLN A 322 -12.49 -3.59 -1.89
N MET A 323 -13.06 -3.25 -3.05
CA MET A 323 -14.19 -2.33 -3.11
C MET A 323 -15.53 -3.07 -3.08
N ILE A 324 -16.49 -2.52 -2.34
CA ILE A 324 -17.88 -3.02 -2.30
C ILE A 324 -18.81 -1.82 -2.46
N HIS A 325 -19.67 -1.86 -3.48
CA HIS A 325 -20.56 -0.75 -3.80
C HIS A 325 -21.93 -0.97 -3.15
N PHE A 326 -22.26 -0.16 -2.15
CA PHE A 326 -23.49 -0.33 -1.38
C PHE A 326 -24.70 0.39 -1.98
N GLY A 327 -24.49 1.40 -2.83
CA GLY A 327 -25.56 2.17 -3.47
C GLY A 327 -26.37 3.06 -2.53
N ALA A 328 -26.22 2.91 -1.21
CA ALA A 328 -26.89 3.71 -0.19
C ALA A 328 -26.01 3.86 1.07
N PRO A 329 -26.18 4.95 1.84
CA PRO A 329 -25.34 5.21 3.02
C PRO A 329 -25.64 4.27 4.20
N GLU A 330 -26.88 3.83 4.39
CA GLU A 330 -27.29 2.93 5.48
C GLU A 330 -26.57 1.58 5.48
N PRO A 331 -26.59 0.80 4.37
CA PRO A 331 -25.86 -0.47 4.33
C PRO A 331 -24.34 -0.29 4.43
N LEU A 332 -23.78 0.79 3.88
CA LEU A 332 -22.37 1.14 4.07
C LEU A 332 -22.03 1.34 5.56
N LYS A 333 -22.81 2.16 6.29
CA LYS A 333 -22.61 2.40 7.73
C LYS A 333 -22.67 1.09 8.54
N LYS A 334 -23.65 0.24 8.24
CA LYS A 334 -23.80 -1.09 8.87
C LYS A 334 -22.59 -1.97 8.61
N PHE A 335 -22.11 -2.03 7.37
CA PHE A 335 -20.92 -2.81 7.04
C PHE A 335 -19.69 -2.33 7.81
N CYS A 336 -19.39 -1.02 7.80
CA CYS A 336 -18.27 -0.46 8.55
C CYS A 336 -18.38 -0.73 10.06
N LYS A 337 -19.58 -0.60 10.63
CA LYS A 337 -19.83 -0.94 12.04
C LYS A 337 -19.52 -2.41 12.35
N GLY A 338 -19.97 -3.34 11.52
CA GLY A 338 -19.69 -4.76 11.75
C GLY A 338 -18.20 -5.12 11.54
N ILE A 339 -17.48 -4.45 10.62
CA ILE A 339 -16.02 -4.56 10.53
C ILE A 339 -15.35 -4.08 11.82
N GLN A 340 -15.75 -2.93 12.37
CA GLN A 340 -15.21 -2.41 13.63
C GLN A 340 -15.48 -3.36 14.79
N PHE A 341 -16.67 -3.96 14.86
CA PHE A 341 -17.01 -4.95 15.90
C PHE A 341 -16.24 -6.26 15.77
N GLY A 342 -15.77 -6.57 14.56
CA GLY A 342 -14.87 -7.70 14.29
C GLY A 342 -13.40 -7.43 14.56
N ALA A 343 -13.03 -6.18 14.88
CA ALA A 343 -11.66 -5.81 15.16
C ALA A 343 -11.22 -6.23 16.57
N PRO A 344 -9.93 -6.54 16.81
CA PRO A 344 -9.44 -6.95 18.12
C PRO A 344 -9.28 -5.77 19.11
N VAL A 345 -9.10 -4.55 18.61
CA VAL A 345 -8.92 -3.33 19.40
C VAL A 345 -10.11 -2.39 19.17
N ASP A 346 -10.57 -1.71 20.22
CA ASP A 346 -11.69 -0.76 20.16
C ASP A 346 -12.97 -1.32 19.52
N SER A 347 -13.20 -2.62 19.67
CA SER A 347 -14.35 -3.32 19.07
C SER A 347 -15.71 -2.85 19.60
N TYR A 348 -15.73 -2.15 20.74
CA TYR A 348 -16.92 -1.55 21.35
C TYR A 348 -17.23 -0.13 20.82
N VAL A 349 -16.32 0.46 20.04
CA VAL A 349 -16.50 1.79 19.44
C VAL A 349 -17.34 1.65 18.18
N THR A 350 -18.38 2.48 18.05
CA THR A 350 -19.20 2.52 16.83
C THR A 350 -18.64 3.60 15.90
N PRO A 351 -18.25 3.28 14.66
CA PRO A 351 -17.75 4.27 13.72
C PRO A 351 -18.90 5.11 13.18
N GLU A 352 -18.70 6.43 13.12
CA GLU A 352 -19.63 7.37 12.49
C GLU A 352 -18.91 8.23 11.44
N PRO A 353 -19.63 8.72 10.41
CA PRO A 353 -19.07 9.68 9.47
C PRO A 353 -18.57 10.95 10.16
N TRP A 354 -17.39 11.42 9.78
CA TRP A 354 -16.83 12.66 10.29
C TRP A 354 -15.99 13.39 9.24
N ASP A 355 -15.81 14.70 9.41
CA ASP A 355 -15.04 15.54 8.49
C ASP A 355 -13.54 15.28 8.66
N MET A 356 -12.98 14.42 7.80
CA MET A 356 -11.57 14.06 7.85
C MET A 356 -10.69 15.06 7.07
N PRO A 357 -9.63 15.63 7.68
CA PRO A 357 -8.73 16.54 6.99
C PRO A 357 -8.18 15.94 5.70
N GLY A 358 -8.40 16.62 4.59
CA GLY A 358 -7.90 16.24 3.27
C GLY A 358 -8.95 15.65 2.32
N TYR A 359 -10.15 15.35 2.81
CA TYR A 359 -11.30 14.89 2.03
C TYR A 359 -12.34 16.00 1.83
N ASP A 360 -13.12 15.91 0.75
CA ASP A 360 -14.18 16.85 0.37
C ASP A 360 -15.57 16.49 0.92
N CYS A 361 -15.68 15.34 1.60
CA CYS A 361 -16.90 14.83 2.19
C CYS A 361 -16.60 14.08 3.51
N PRO A 362 -17.61 13.85 4.35
CA PRO A 362 -17.45 13.03 5.55
C PRO A 362 -16.97 11.62 5.18
N VAL A 363 -16.08 11.06 5.98
CA VAL A 363 -15.55 9.70 5.82
C VAL A 363 -15.95 8.88 7.03
N ILE A 364 -16.37 7.64 6.83
CA ILE A 364 -16.54 6.65 7.89
C ILE A 364 -15.36 5.68 7.87
N MET A 365 -14.83 5.30 9.04
CA MET A 365 -13.68 4.41 9.16
C MET A 365 -13.86 3.41 10.29
N ALA A 366 -13.62 2.13 9.99
CA ALA A 366 -13.37 1.06 10.94
C ALA A 366 -11.86 0.78 10.98
N ALA A 367 -11.23 0.97 12.14
CA ALA A 367 -9.77 1.00 12.29
C ALA A 367 -9.31 0.47 13.67
N GLY A 368 -9.90 -0.63 14.15
CA GLY A 368 -9.54 -1.28 15.40
C GLY A 368 -8.24 -2.09 15.36
N ALA A 369 -7.13 -1.43 15.05
CA ALA A 369 -5.81 -2.03 14.82
C ALA A 369 -4.90 -1.96 16.07
N PHE A 370 -3.95 -2.91 16.19
CA PHE A 370 -2.88 -2.84 17.20
C PHE A 370 -1.93 -1.69 16.94
N ILE A 371 -1.61 -1.43 15.67
CA ILE A 371 -0.80 -0.30 15.24
C ILE A 371 -1.74 0.74 14.62
N GLN A 372 -1.73 1.96 15.19
CA GLN A 372 -2.65 3.00 14.76
C GLN A 372 -2.51 3.29 13.25
N GLY A 373 -3.61 3.10 12.52
CA GLY A 373 -3.66 3.35 11.07
C GLY A 373 -2.99 2.28 10.21
N ALA A 374 -2.56 1.14 10.78
CA ALA A 374 -1.99 0.05 10.01
C ALA A 374 -3.07 -0.64 9.16
N SER A 375 -2.95 -0.52 7.84
CA SER A 375 -3.94 -1.03 6.88
C SER A 375 -3.62 -2.43 6.35
N ILE A 376 -2.58 -3.08 6.87
CA ILE A 376 -2.42 -4.55 6.78
C ILE A 376 -3.28 -5.28 7.82
N GLU A 377 -3.72 -4.59 8.86
CA GLU A 377 -4.74 -5.07 9.80
C GLU A 377 -6.15 -4.83 9.21
N LEU A 378 -7.12 -5.63 9.64
CA LEU A 378 -8.49 -5.56 9.12
C LEU A 378 -9.05 -4.16 9.36
N SER A 379 -9.33 -3.45 8.28
CA SER A 379 -9.84 -2.10 8.32
C SER A 379 -10.74 -1.84 7.11
N CYS A 380 -11.63 -0.86 7.26
CA CYS A 380 -12.53 -0.45 6.21
C CYS A 380 -12.78 1.05 6.29
N ASP A 381 -12.73 1.73 5.16
CA ASP A 381 -13.03 3.16 5.09
C ASP A 381 -13.86 3.49 3.86
N ALA A 382 -14.61 4.59 3.92
CA ALA A 382 -15.47 4.99 2.82
C ALA A 382 -15.80 6.49 2.87
N PRO A 383 -15.67 7.21 1.73
CA PRO A 383 -16.27 8.52 1.60
C PRO A 383 -17.80 8.40 1.54
N MET A 384 -18.51 9.25 2.28
CA MET A 384 -19.98 9.24 2.35
C MET A 384 -20.62 9.96 1.15
N ARG A 385 -20.32 9.46 -0.06
CA ARG A 385 -20.84 9.94 -1.34
C ARG A 385 -21.14 8.79 -2.28
N GLU A 386 -22.00 9.01 -3.26
CA GLU A 386 -22.33 8.00 -4.27
C GLU A 386 -21.07 7.49 -5.00
N PRO A 387 -20.98 6.18 -5.29
CA PRO A 387 -22.00 5.14 -5.07
C PRO A 387 -21.91 4.43 -3.70
N PHE A 388 -21.39 5.11 -2.67
CA PHE A 388 -21.20 4.60 -1.30
C PHE A 388 -20.31 3.35 -1.29
N THR A 389 -19.09 3.53 -1.79
CA THR A 389 -18.13 2.44 -1.93
C THR A 389 -17.32 2.30 -0.65
N ALA A 390 -17.34 1.11 -0.05
CA ALA A 390 -16.39 0.75 0.99
C ALA A 390 -15.10 0.24 0.40
N TYR A 391 -13.99 0.59 1.03
CA TYR A 391 -12.65 0.10 0.76
C TYR A 391 -12.26 -0.74 1.96
N LEU A 392 -12.33 -2.07 1.79
CA LEU A 392 -11.94 -3.05 2.78
C LEU A 392 -10.51 -3.51 2.49
N GLN A 393 -9.69 -3.60 3.52
CA GLN A 393 -8.32 -4.10 3.39
C GLN A 393 -7.83 -4.80 4.65
N GLY A 394 -6.74 -5.53 4.48
CA GLY A 394 -6.00 -6.14 5.57
C GLY A 394 -6.69 -7.36 6.18
N GLY A 395 -6.05 -7.87 7.23
CA GLY A 395 -6.40 -9.11 7.90
C GLY A 395 -5.13 -9.87 8.24
N LEU A 396 -4.65 -9.72 9.47
CA LEU A 396 -3.40 -10.36 9.92
C LEU A 396 -3.46 -11.88 9.81
N THR A 397 -4.66 -12.44 10.02
CA THR A 397 -4.97 -13.84 9.77
C THR A 397 -6.25 -13.93 8.95
N TYR A 398 -6.37 -14.95 8.10
CA TYR A 398 -7.59 -15.16 7.34
C TYR A 398 -8.78 -15.45 8.28
N GLU A 399 -8.55 -16.15 9.38
CA GLU A 399 -9.61 -16.49 10.34
C GLU A 399 -10.22 -15.25 10.99
N SER A 400 -9.38 -14.28 11.39
CA SER A 400 -9.85 -13.02 11.99
C SER A 400 -10.51 -12.13 10.93
N GLY A 401 -9.90 -12.00 9.75
CA GLY A 401 -10.46 -11.27 8.62
C GLY A 401 -11.83 -11.81 8.20
N LYS A 402 -11.95 -13.14 8.04
CA LYS A 402 -13.21 -13.83 7.74
C LYS A 402 -14.26 -13.58 8.83
N ALA A 403 -13.88 -13.67 10.10
CA ALA A 403 -14.82 -13.42 11.20
C ALA A 403 -15.33 -11.97 11.19
N GLY A 404 -14.47 -10.98 10.94
CA GLY A 404 -14.87 -9.58 10.82
C GLY A 404 -15.81 -9.33 9.65
N VAL A 405 -15.53 -9.93 8.48
CA VAL A 405 -16.45 -9.86 7.32
C VAL A 405 -17.79 -10.52 7.64
N MET A 406 -17.80 -11.66 8.34
CA MET A 406 -19.04 -12.33 8.75
C MET A 406 -19.87 -11.46 9.70
N LEU A 407 -19.24 -10.74 10.64
CA LEU A 407 -19.94 -9.79 11.52
C LEU A 407 -20.49 -8.59 10.76
N ALA A 408 -19.77 -8.09 9.75
CA ALA A 408 -20.27 -7.06 8.84
C ALA A 408 -21.50 -7.53 8.06
N VAL A 409 -21.50 -8.78 7.59
CA VAL A 409 -22.67 -9.39 6.94
C VAL A 409 -23.82 -9.61 7.92
N GLU A 410 -23.54 -10.00 9.17
CA GLU A 410 -24.57 -10.13 10.21
C GLU A 410 -25.27 -8.78 10.44
N GLU A 411 -24.51 -7.69 10.64
CA GLU A 411 -25.06 -6.33 10.84
C GLU A 411 -25.87 -5.84 9.62
N LEU A 412 -25.48 -6.22 8.41
CA LEU A 412 -26.25 -5.95 7.19
C LEU A 412 -27.61 -6.65 7.18
N LEU A 413 -27.66 -7.92 7.62
CA LEU A 413 -28.87 -8.75 7.62
C LEU A 413 -29.78 -8.52 8.83
N CYS A 414 -29.25 -8.00 9.94
CA CYS A 414 -30.07 -7.62 11.09
C CYS A 414 -31.10 -6.55 10.69
N GLN A 415 -32.38 -6.87 10.89
CA GLN A 415 -33.46 -5.87 10.84
C GLN A 415 -33.37 -4.98 12.07
N ALA A 416 -33.60 -3.68 11.88
CA ALA A 416 -33.59 -2.69 12.96
C ALA A 416 -34.77 -2.90 13.93
#